data_AF-A0A519UIK9-F1
#
_entry.id   AF-A0A519UIK9-F1
#
_cell.length_a   1.000
_cell.length_b   1.000
_cell.length_c   1.000
_cell.angle_alpha   90.00
_cell.angle_beta   90.00
_cell.angle_gamma   90.00
#
_symmetry.space_group_name_H-M   'P 1'
#
loop_
_entity.id
_entity.type
_entity.pdbx_description
1 polymer ?
#
loop_
_entity_poly.entity_id
_entity_poly.type
_entity_poly.pdbx_seq_one_letter_code
_entity_poly.pdbx_strand_id
1 'polypeptide(L)'
;MSPTLPAAKPAAPAYYPALTGIRAVGAFLVFFVHFRPVGTPELVGRIATAFYITLSMFFVLSGFAIAHRYQHSVQLNRQWWRSYFWHRAARIYPTYLLLNTTALARVYWPLPAGKVANALLLIFLSESMLRGFSNTL
;
A
#
# COMPACT_ATOMS: atom_id res chain seq x y z
N MET A 1 -28.55 35.92 33.01
CA MET A 1 -27.83 34.66 32.78
C MET A 1 -28.09 34.24 31.34
N SER A 2 -27.13 34.49 30.44
CA SER A 2 -27.26 34.07 29.04
C SER A 2 -26.99 32.56 28.94
N PRO A 3 -27.86 31.78 28.28
CA PRO A 3 -27.66 30.34 28.13
C PRO A 3 -26.44 30.09 27.22
N THR A 4 -25.42 29.39 27.75
CA THR A 4 -24.28 28.93 26.95
C THR A 4 -24.72 27.78 26.06
N LEU A 5 -24.86 28.04 24.76
CA LEU A 5 -25.20 27.02 23.76
C LEU A 5 -24.11 25.93 23.77
N PRO A 6 -24.49 24.64 23.79
CA PRO A 6 -23.53 23.54 23.78
C PRO A 6 -22.67 23.60 22.51
N ALA A 7 -21.36 23.40 22.67
CA ALA A 7 -20.40 23.39 21.57
C ALA A 7 -20.85 22.42 20.47
N ALA A 8 -21.02 22.93 19.26
CA ALA A 8 -21.47 22.14 18.11
C ALA A 8 -20.53 20.95 17.88
N LYS A 9 -21.11 19.74 17.81
CA LYS A 9 -20.39 18.50 17.51
C LYS A 9 -19.62 18.68 16.20
N PRO A 10 -18.30 18.40 16.15
CA PRO A 10 -17.54 18.56 14.93
C PRO A 10 -18.18 17.73 13.82
N ALA A 11 -18.40 18.35 12.66
CA ALA A 11 -19.01 17.71 11.51
C ALA A 11 -18.19 16.47 11.13
N ALA A 12 -18.88 15.34 10.92
CA ALA A 12 -18.24 14.10 10.52
C ALA A 12 -17.46 14.32 9.19
N PRO A 13 -16.26 13.73 9.04
CA PRO A 13 -15.47 13.92 7.83
C PRO A 13 -16.25 13.44 6.61
N ALA A 14 -16.33 14.28 5.57
CA ALA A 14 -17.06 13.95 4.34
C ALA A 14 -16.48 12.66 3.74
N TYR A 15 -17.36 11.68 3.55
CA TYR A 15 -17.03 10.38 2.96
C TYR A 15 -17.54 10.35 1.52
N TYR A 16 -16.62 10.11 0.57
CA TYR A 16 -16.93 10.05 -0.85
C TYR A 16 -16.88 8.61 -1.35
N PRO A 17 -18.00 7.86 -1.34
CA PRO A 17 -18.03 6.46 -1.75
C PRO A 17 -17.66 6.30 -3.23
N ALA A 18 -18.08 7.22 -4.10
CA ALA A 18 -17.74 7.18 -5.53
C ALA A 18 -16.22 7.22 -5.79
N LEU A 19 -15.48 8.06 -5.06
CA LEU A 19 -14.02 8.12 -5.17
C LEU A 19 -13.35 6.83 -4.68
N THR A 20 -13.95 6.17 -3.69
CA THR A 20 -13.47 4.87 -3.20
C THR A 20 -13.65 3.78 -4.27
N GLY A 21 -14.80 3.78 -4.95
CA GLY A 21 -15.07 2.86 -6.06
C GLY A 21 -14.10 3.03 -7.23
N ILE A 22 -13.90 4.27 -7.69
CA ILE A 22 -12.96 4.56 -8.79
C ILE A 22 -11.52 4.16 -8.43
N ARG A 23 -11.11 4.37 -7.17
CA ARG A 23 -9.79 3.91 -6.69
C ARG A 23 -9.66 2.39 -6.70
N ALA A 24 -10.72 1.65 -6.34
CA ALA A 24 -10.71 0.19 -6.40
C ALA A 24 -10.52 -0.28 -7.85
N VAL A 25 -11.27 0.30 -8.80
CA VAL A 25 -11.10 0.02 -10.24
C VAL A 25 -9.67 0.35 -10.70
N GLY A 26 -9.14 1.50 -10.29
CA GLY A 26 -7.76 1.88 -10.59
C GLY A 26 -6.72 0.88 -10.05
N ALA A 27 -6.89 0.41 -8.82
CA ALA A 27 -5.99 -0.60 -8.24
C ALA A 27 -6.02 -1.93 -9.01
N PHE A 28 -7.20 -2.40 -9.43
CA PHE A 28 -7.31 -3.61 -10.25
C PHE A 28 -6.67 -3.45 -11.62
N LEU A 29 -6.89 -2.31 -12.28
CA LEU A 29 -6.25 -2.02 -13.57
C LEU A 29 -4.72 -1.99 -13.44
N VAL A 30 -4.16 -1.35 -12.40
CA VAL A 30 -2.71 -1.38 -12.14
C VAL A 30 -2.21 -2.81 -11.95
N PHE A 31 -2.94 -3.64 -11.20
CA PHE A 31 -2.60 -5.05 -11.01
C PHE A 31 -2.54 -5.80 -12.35
N PHE A 32 -3.55 -5.68 -13.21
CA PHE A 32 -3.57 -6.36 -14.51
C PHE A 32 -2.49 -5.86 -15.47
N VAL A 33 -2.12 -4.59 -15.42
CA VAL A 33 -1.05 -4.04 -16.26
C VAL A 33 0.32 -4.62 -15.89
N HIS A 34 0.56 -4.84 -14.59
CA HIS A 34 1.83 -5.35 -14.07
C HIS A 34 1.88 -6.88 -14.05
N PHE A 35 0.73 -7.54 -13.86
CA PHE A 35 0.63 -8.99 -13.88
C PHE A 35 0.61 -9.49 -15.33
N ARG A 36 1.80 -9.79 -15.87
CA ARG A 36 1.97 -10.40 -17.19
C ARG A 36 2.37 -11.87 -17.07
N PRO A 37 1.41 -12.82 -17.03
CA PRO A 37 1.73 -14.23 -17.05
C PRO A 37 2.52 -14.61 -18.31
N VAL A 38 3.37 -15.63 -18.19
CA VAL A 38 4.08 -16.20 -19.35
C VAL A 38 3.05 -16.74 -20.34
N GLY A 39 3.12 -16.32 -21.61
CA GLY A 39 2.16 -16.69 -22.65
C GLY A 39 0.98 -15.73 -22.84
N THR A 40 1.02 -14.52 -22.27
CA THR A 40 -0.01 -13.50 -22.52
C THR A 40 -0.16 -13.18 -24.02
N PRO A 41 -1.38 -13.25 -24.59
CA PRO A 41 -1.63 -12.84 -25.96
C PRO A 41 -1.23 -11.39 -26.21
N GLU A 42 -0.72 -11.10 -27.42
CA GLU A 42 -0.24 -9.76 -27.79
C GLU A 42 -1.32 -8.67 -27.61
N LEU A 43 -2.58 -9.00 -27.89
CA LEU A 43 -3.73 -8.13 -27.69
C LEU A 43 -3.86 -7.68 -26.22
N VAL A 44 -3.68 -8.58 -25.27
CA VAL A 44 -3.72 -8.27 -23.82
C VAL A 44 -2.55 -7.36 -23.45
N GLY A 45 -1.37 -7.60 -24.01
CA GLY A 45 -0.21 -6.74 -23.84
C GLY A 45 -0.45 -5.31 -24.34
N ARG A 46 -1.08 -5.15 -25.51
CA ARG A 46 -1.44 -3.84 -26.09
C ARG A 46 -2.49 -3.10 -25.26
N ILE A 47 -3.52 -3.82 -24.78
CA ILE A 47 -4.55 -3.26 -23.89
C ILE A 47 -3.91 -2.77 -22.59
N ALA A 48 -3.01 -3.55 -21.98
CA ALA A 48 -2.30 -3.13 -20.77
C ALA A 48 -1.50 -1.83 -20.97
N THR A 49 -0.87 -1.64 -22.13
CA THR A 49 -0.14 -0.41 -22.44
C THR A 49 -1.07 0.81 -22.55
N ALA A 50 -2.31 0.64 -23.01
CA ALA A 50 -3.31 1.71 -23.06
C ALA A 50 -3.72 2.20 -21.66
N PHE A 51 -3.59 1.35 -20.64
CA PHE A 51 -3.96 1.68 -19.25
C PHE A 51 -2.83 2.31 -18.41
N TYR A 52 -1.75 2.80 -19.04
CA TYR A 52 -0.65 3.45 -18.32
C TYR A 52 -1.09 4.65 -17.46
N ILE A 53 -2.12 5.39 -17.91
CA ILE A 53 -2.68 6.55 -17.20
C ILE A 53 -3.34 6.18 -15.85
N THR A 54 -3.71 4.91 -15.65
CA THR A 54 -4.42 4.46 -14.46
C THR A 54 -3.61 4.65 -13.18
N LEU A 55 -2.29 4.53 -13.26
CA LEU A 55 -1.38 4.76 -12.14
C LEU A 55 -1.47 6.22 -11.65
N SER A 56 -1.38 7.15 -12.58
CA SER A 56 -1.50 8.60 -12.30
C SER A 56 -2.87 8.92 -11.71
N MET A 57 -3.96 8.39 -12.29
CA MET A 57 -5.32 8.60 -11.77
C MET A 57 -5.46 8.08 -10.33
N PHE A 58 -4.97 6.86 -10.05
CA PHE A 58 -5.03 6.26 -8.72
C PHE A 58 -4.28 7.09 -7.67
N PHE A 59 -3.09 7.59 -8.02
CA PHE A 59 -2.31 8.44 -7.11
C PHE A 59 -2.96 9.79 -6.86
N VAL A 60 -3.48 10.47 -7.90
CA VAL A 60 -4.16 11.76 -7.75
C VAL A 60 -5.40 11.64 -6.86
N LEU A 61 -6.25 10.64 -7.09
CA LEU A 61 -7.45 10.41 -6.27
C LEU A 61 -7.10 10.04 -4.82
N SER A 62 -6.05 9.24 -4.62
CA SER A 62 -5.58 8.88 -3.28
C SER A 62 -5.01 10.09 -2.54
N GLY A 63 -4.26 10.95 -3.24
CA GLY A 63 -3.73 12.21 -2.71
C GLY A 63 -4.84 13.17 -2.31
N PHE A 64 -5.83 13.36 -3.20
CA PHE A 64 -7.01 14.17 -2.91
C PHE A 64 -7.76 13.70 -1.66
N ALA A 65 -8.03 12.40 -1.53
CA ALA A 65 -8.73 11.85 -0.36
C ALA A 65 -7.95 12.05 0.95
N ILE A 66 -6.61 11.96 0.91
CA ILE A 66 -5.75 12.22 2.07
C ILE A 66 -5.78 13.72 2.40
N ALA A 67 -5.56 14.60 1.42
CA ALA A 67 -5.57 16.04 1.62
C ALA A 67 -6.91 16.49 2.22
N HIS A 68 -8.02 16.06 1.64
CA HIS A 68 -9.36 16.41 2.12
C HIS A 68 -9.64 15.93 3.56
N ARG A 69 -9.10 14.78 3.96
CA ARG A 69 -9.27 14.24 5.32
C ARG A 69 -8.44 15.01 6.36
N TYR A 70 -7.25 15.47 5.99
CA TYR A 70 -6.29 16.06 6.94
C TYR A 70 -6.15 17.58 6.83
N GLN A 71 -6.79 18.23 5.84
CA GLN A 71 -6.68 19.67 5.58
C GLN A 71 -6.95 20.57 6.79
N HIS A 72 -7.88 20.19 7.67
CA HIS A 72 -8.26 20.98 8.86
C HIS A 72 -7.63 20.48 10.17
N SER A 73 -6.92 19.34 10.14
CA SER A 73 -6.38 18.69 11.33
C SER A 73 -4.87 18.43 11.25
N VAL A 74 -4.21 18.99 10.24
CA VAL A 74 -2.76 18.87 10.08
C VAL A 74 -2.08 19.87 10.99
N GLN A 75 -1.23 19.36 11.88
CA GLN A 75 -0.27 20.18 12.60
C GLN A 75 1.09 19.78 12.07
N LEU A 76 1.81 20.69 11.40
CA LEU A 76 3.12 20.38 10.80
C LEU A 76 4.23 20.33 11.86
N ASN A 77 3.98 19.62 12.96
CA ASN A 77 4.94 19.37 14.03
C ASN A 77 5.45 17.92 13.97
N ARG A 78 6.60 17.68 14.61
CA ARG A 78 7.25 16.37 14.62
C ARG A 78 6.37 15.27 15.23
N GLN A 79 5.55 15.61 16.23
CA GLN A 79 4.70 14.65 16.93
C GLN A 79 3.55 14.16 16.04
N TRP A 80 2.93 15.06 15.28
CA TRP A 80 1.89 14.75 14.31
C TRP A 80 2.43 13.86 13.20
N TRP A 81 3.60 14.18 12.63
CA TRP A 81 4.26 13.33 11.63
C TRP A 81 4.55 11.93 12.17
N ARG A 82 5.10 11.83 13.38
CA ARG A 82 5.38 10.54 14.03
C ARG A 82 4.10 9.73 14.23
N SER A 83 3.05 10.36 14.74
CA SER A 83 1.75 9.74 14.92
C SER A 83 1.15 9.28 13.58
N TYR A 84 1.17 10.15 12.57
CA TYR A 84 0.63 9.86 11.24
C TYR A 84 1.31 8.66 10.57
N PHE A 85 2.64 8.61 10.58
CA PHE A 85 3.38 7.48 10.02
C PHE A 85 3.22 6.21 10.85
N TRP A 86 3.20 6.30 12.18
CA TRP A 86 3.01 5.15 13.05
C TRP A 86 1.67 4.45 12.81
N HIS A 87 0.57 5.19 12.75
CA HIS A 87 -0.75 4.61 12.48
C HIS A 87 -0.82 3.95 11.09
N ARG A 88 -0.13 4.51 10.10
CA ARG A 88 -0.07 3.93 8.74
C ARG A 88 0.79 2.67 8.70
N ALA A 89 1.96 2.70 9.34
CA ALA A 89 2.85 1.56 9.44
C ALA A 89 2.17 0.40 10.18
N ALA A 90 1.54 0.67 11.33
CA ALA A 90 0.78 -0.31 12.10
C ALA A 90 -0.36 -0.96 11.32
N ARG A 91 -0.93 -0.27 10.32
CA ARG A 91 -1.98 -0.81 9.45
C ARG A 91 -1.45 -1.59 8.24
N ILE A 92 -0.36 -1.14 7.62
CA ILE A 92 0.14 -1.71 6.35
C ILE A 92 1.14 -2.85 6.60
N TYR A 93 1.99 -2.71 7.63
CA TYR A 93 3.08 -3.65 7.91
C TYR A 93 2.61 -5.07 8.25
N PRO A 94 1.54 -5.29 9.04
CA PRO A 94 1.07 -6.66 9.33
C PRO A 94 0.66 -7.40 8.07
N THR A 95 -0.08 -6.74 7.17
CA THR A 95 -0.51 -7.33 5.90
C THR A 95 0.68 -7.60 4.97
N TYR A 96 1.65 -6.68 4.94
CA TYR A 96 2.89 -6.87 4.17
C TYR A 96 3.65 -8.11 4.65
N LEU A 97 3.89 -8.22 5.96
CA LEU A 97 4.61 -9.35 6.55
C LEU A 97 3.88 -10.66 6.28
N LEU A 98 2.56 -10.72 6.43
CA LEU A 98 1.76 -11.90 6.12
C LEU A 98 1.86 -12.32 4.64
N LEU A 99 1.71 -11.39 3.70
CA LEU A 99 1.76 -11.71 2.27
C LEU A 99 3.18 -12.10 1.83
N ASN A 100 4.20 -11.37 2.30
CA ASN A 100 5.59 -11.62 1.95
C ASN A 100 6.06 -12.96 2.52
N THR A 101 5.82 -13.23 3.80
CA THR A 101 6.13 -14.53 4.41
C THR A 101 5.42 -15.68 3.72
N THR A 102 4.14 -15.54 3.36
CA THR A 102 3.40 -16.57 2.61
C THR A 102 4.02 -16.83 1.23
N ALA A 103 4.36 -15.77 0.50
CA ALA A 103 5.00 -15.88 -0.81
C ALA A 103 6.38 -16.56 -0.70
N LEU A 104 7.20 -16.18 0.29
CA LEU A 104 8.50 -16.80 0.53
C LEU A 104 8.37 -18.27 0.95
N ALA A 105 7.46 -18.58 1.88
CA ALA A 105 7.21 -19.95 2.31
C ALA A 105 6.87 -20.84 1.12
N ARG A 106 6.04 -20.35 0.18
CA ARG A 106 5.70 -21.08 -1.04
C ARG A 106 6.90 -21.33 -1.96
N VAL A 107 7.85 -20.39 -2.04
CA VAL A 107 9.02 -20.48 -2.93
C VAL A 107 10.12 -21.37 -2.35
N TYR A 108 10.36 -21.30 -1.04
CA TYR A 108 11.49 -21.97 -0.39
C TYR A 108 11.14 -23.34 0.24
N TRP A 109 9.90 -23.80 0.10
CA TRP A 109 9.46 -25.11 0.59
C TRP A 109 9.56 -26.20 -0.49
N PRO A 110 10.16 -27.38 -0.22
CA PRO A 110 10.89 -27.78 1.00
C PRO A 110 12.31 -27.22 1.05
N LEU A 111 12.75 -26.84 2.26
CA LEU A 111 14.08 -26.30 2.49
C LEU A 111 15.14 -27.38 2.18
N PRO A 112 16.10 -27.13 1.26
CA PRO A 112 17.18 -28.07 0.98
C PRO A 112 18.00 -28.33 2.25
N ALA A 113 18.29 -29.60 2.54
CA ALA A 113 19.12 -29.99 3.68
C ALA A 113 20.48 -29.27 3.62
N GLY A 114 20.87 -28.62 4.73
CA GLY A 114 22.14 -27.88 4.84
C GLY A 114 22.11 -26.40 4.40
N LYS A 115 20.98 -25.88 3.89
CA LYS A 115 20.84 -24.45 3.48
C LYS A 115 19.93 -23.61 4.38
N VAL A 116 19.61 -24.10 5.58
CA VAL A 116 18.68 -23.44 6.52
C VAL A 116 19.18 -22.04 6.91
N ALA A 117 20.47 -21.88 7.21
CA ALA A 117 21.05 -20.58 7.57
C ALA A 117 20.90 -19.54 6.43
N ASN A 118 21.18 -19.93 5.18
CA ASN A 118 21.01 -19.05 4.02
C ASN A 118 19.53 -18.72 3.77
N ALA A 119 18.62 -19.69 3.94
CA ALA A 119 17.19 -19.44 3.81
C ALA A 119 16.68 -18.44 4.87
N LEU A 120 17.10 -18.60 6.12
CA LEU A 120 16.75 -17.66 7.20
C LEU A 120 17.33 -16.26 6.96
N LEU A 121 18.57 -16.18 6.45
CA LEU A 121 19.19 -14.90 6.09
C LEU A 121 18.49 -14.22 4.92
N LEU A 122 18.08 -14.97 3.89
CA LEU A 122 17.28 -14.45 2.77
C LEU A 122 15.90 -13.99 3.21
N ILE A 123 15.25 -14.73 4.11
CA ILE A 123 13.97 -14.32 4.71
C ILE A 123 14.17 -13.00 5.48
N PHE A 124 15.16 -12.93 6.36
CA PHE A 124 15.46 -11.72 7.12
C PHE A 124 15.77 -10.51 6.23
N LEU A 125 16.60 -10.69 5.20
CA LEU A 125 16.92 -9.65 4.22
C LEU A 125 15.68 -9.20 3.42
N SER A 126 14.77 -10.13 3.12
CA SER A 126 13.53 -9.80 2.42
C SER A 126 12.57 -8.98 3.29
N GLU A 127 12.40 -9.34 4.56
CA GLU A 127 11.51 -8.67 5.51
C GLU A 127 12.03 -7.27 5.92
N SER A 128 13.34 -7.10 5.94
CA SER A 128 13.99 -5.81 6.21
C SER A 128 14.10 -4.91 4.97
N MET A 129 13.62 -5.36 3.81
CA MET A 129 13.83 -4.73 2.49
C MET A 129 15.30 -4.51 2.09
N LEU A 130 16.25 -5.06 2.86
CA LEU A 130 17.70 -4.94 2.62
C LEU A 130 18.18 -5.88 1.50
N ARG A 131 17.36 -6.86 1.09
CA ARG A 131 17.68 -7.77 -0.02
C ARG A 131 18.06 -7.03 -1.30
N GLY A 132 17.43 -5.90 -1.61
CA GLY A 132 17.74 -5.10 -2.80
C GLY A 132 19.16 -4.49 -2.81
N PHE A 133 19.80 -4.41 -1.65
CA PHE A 133 21.18 -3.90 -1.49
C PHE A 133 22.22 -5.02 -1.40
N SER A 134 21.79 -6.29 -1.38
CA SER A 134 22.65 -7.46 -1.24
C SER A 134 22.55 -8.32 -2.50
N ASN A 135 23.20 -7.89 -3.58
CA ASN A 135 23.20 -8.59 -4.87
C ASN A 135 24.22 -9.76 -4.94
N THR A 136 24.90 -10.07 -3.84
CA THR A 136 26.08 -10.96 -3.81
C THR A 136 25.98 -12.16 -2.85
N LEU A 137 24.77 -12.52 -2.40
CA LEU A 137 24.52 -13.68 -1.54
C LEU A 137 23.59 -14.72 -2.18
#